data_AF-A0A945CKD5-F1
#
_entry.id   AF-A0A945CKD5-F1
#
_cell.length_a   1.000
_cell.length_b   1.000
_cell.length_c   1.000
_cell.angle_alpha   90.00
_cell.angle_beta   90.00
_cell.angle_gamma   90.00
#
_symmetry.space_group_name_H-M   'P 1'
#
loop_
_entity.id
_entity.type
_entity.pdbx_description
1 polymer ?
#
loop_
_entity_poly.entity_id
_entity_poly.type
_entity_poly.pdbx_seq_one_letter_code
_entity_poly.pdbx_strand_id
1 'polypeptide(L)' 'MRTKLIAAYYSTDEAAVILGFTPWAIREMCKRGDFPGARQLGRKWRIPKHLVDPQLEPETVEVT' A
#
# COMPACT_ATOMS: atom_id res chain seq x y z
N MET A 1 -4.84 10.43 -21.70
CA MET A 1 -5.61 9.41 -20.94
C MET A 1 -5.22 9.52 -19.48
N ARG A 2 -6.16 9.75 -18.56
CA ARG A 2 -5.86 9.93 -17.13
C ARG A 2 -6.27 8.63 -16.43
N THR A 3 -5.37 7.65 -16.38
CA THR A 3 -5.63 6.37 -15.72
C THR A 3 -5.78 6.63 -14.22
N LYS A 4 -7.02 6.57 -13.74
CA LYS A 4 -7.33 6.71 -12.32
C LYS A 4 -7.01 5.39 -11.65
N LEU A 5 -5.81 5.29 -11.09
CA LEU A 5 -5.46 4.22 -10.16
C LEU A 5 -6.47 4.28 -9.01
N ILE A 6 -7.38 3.31 -8.94
CA ILE A 6 -8.08 3.01 -7.69
C ILE A 6 -6.97 2.48 -6.81
N ALA A 7 -6.29 3.37 -6.09
CA ALA A 7 -5.17 3.01 -5.24
C ALA A 7 -5.76 2.19 -4.11
N ALA A 8 -5.84 0.88 -4.32
CA ALA A 8 -6.03 -0.06 -3.25
C ALA A 8 -4.83 0.16 -2.31
N TYR A 9 -5.11 0.35 -1.03
CA TYR A 9 -4.09 0.55 0.00
C TYR A 9 -4.12 -0.62 0.96
N TYR A 10 -2.95 -1.09 1.38
CA TYR A 10 -2.81 -1.94 2.56
C TYR A 10 -2.65 -1.11 3.82
N SER A 11 -3.13 -1.67 4.92
CA SER A 11 -2.74 -1.28 6.27
C SER A 11 -1.32 -1.75 6.59
N THR A 12 -0.76 -1.24 7.69
CA THR A 12 0.53 -1.71 8.21
C THR A 12 0.53 -3.19 8.56
N ASP A 13 -0.62 -3.71 9.01
CA ASP A 13 -0.76 -5.10 9.43
C ASP A 13 -0.80 -6.04 8.21
N GLU A 14 -1.54 -5.67 7.17
CA GLU A 14 -1.56 -6.42 5.91
C GLU A 14 -0.19 -6.38 5.22
N ALA A 15 0.43 -5.20 5.13
CA ALA A 15 1.75 -5.06 4.53
C ALA A 15 2.84 -5.81 5.30
N ALA A 16 2.71 -5.89 6.63
CA ALA A 16 3.60 -6.67 7.49
C ALA A 16 3.53 -8.17 7.15
N VAL A 17 2.32 -8.72 6.98
CA VAL A 17 2.14 -10.12 6.60
C VAL A 17 2.73 -10.41 5.22
N ILE A 18 2.49 -9.52 4.25
CA ILE A 18 2.93 -9.72 2.85
C ILE A 18 4.46 -9.62 2.74
N LEU A 19 5.06 -8.60 3.36
CA LEU A 19 6.50 -8.36 3.27
C LEU A 19 7.33 -9.17 4.29
N GLY A 20 6.67 -9.91 5.19
CA GLY A 20 7.35 -10.69 6.23
C GLY A 20 7.99 -9.85 7.33
N PHE A 21 7.46 -8.65 7.59
CA PHE A 21 7.94 -7.76 8.65
C PHE A 21 6.95 -7.65 9.80
N THR A 22 7.35 -7.01 10.89
CA THR A 22 6.42 -6.63 11.96
C THR A 22 5.66 -5.35 11.60
N PRO A 23 4.41 -5.15 12.09
CA PRO A 23 3.68 -3.91 11.86
C PRO A 23 4.42 -2.65 12.36
N TRP A 24 5.27 -2.81 13.39
CA TRP A 24 6.14 -1.73 13.87
C TRP A 24 7.21 -1.36 12.85
N ALA A 25 7.90 -2.34 12.27
CA ALA A 25 8.91 -2.09 11.24
C ALA A 25 8.29 -1.42 10.01
N ILE A 26 7.12 -1.88 9.55
CA ILE A 26 6.39 -1.24 8.44
C ILE A 26 6.01 0.21 8.79
N ARG A 27 5.61 0.49 10.03
CA ARG A 27 5.30 1.86 10.46
C ARG A 27 6.54 2.76 10.45
N GLU A 28 7.69 2.26 10.89
CA GLU A 28 8.95 3.02 10.81
C GLU A 28 9.36 3.27 9.36
N MET A 29 9.23 2.28 8.48
CA MET A 29 9.47 2.44 7.04
C MET A 29 8.56 3.49 6.40
N CYS A 30 7.28 3.50 6.77
CA CYS A 30 6.34 4.55 6.37
C CYS A 30 6.77 5.95 6.83
N LYS A 31 7.24 6.11 8.07
CA LYS A 31 7.73 7.40 8.58
C LYS A 31 9.02 7.85 7.90
N ARG A 32 9.89 6.90 7.57
CA ARG A 32 11.17 7.15 6.91
C ARG A 32 11.01 7.47 5.42
N GLY A 33 9.86 7.14 4.85
CA GLY A 33 9.52 7.41 3.45
C GLY A 33 9.90 6.28 2.49
N ASP A 34 10.17 5.07 2.98
CA ASP A 34 10.53 3.92 2.14
C ASP A 34 9.38 3.49 1.20
N PHE A 35 8.14 3.87 1.52
CA PHE A 35 6.94 3.63 0.69
C PHE A 35 6.45 4.93 0.04
N PRO A 36 6.87 5.25 -1.20
CA PRO A 36 6.47 6.48 -1.87
C PRO A 36 4.95 6.54 -2.11
N GLY A 37 4.29 7.56 -1.56
CA GLY A 37 2.82 7.69 -1.64
C GLY A 37 2.06 6.92 -0.55
N ALA A 38 2.77 6.30 0.41
CA ALA A 38 2.17 5.95 1.68
C ALA A 38 1.75 7.21 2.43
N ARG A 39 0.55 7.19 2.99
CA ARG A 39 -0.01 8.32 3.71
C ARG A 39 -0.69 7.88 5.00
N GLN A 40 -0.65 8.74 5.99
CA GLN A 40 -1.37 8.53 7.23
C GLN A 40 -2.78 9.11 7.09
N LEU A 41 -3.79 8.26 7.23
CA LEU A 41 -5.20 8.64 7.25
C LEU A 41 -5.72 8.48 8.69
N GLY A 42 -5.77 9.59 9.42
CA GLY A 42 -6.06 9.58 10.86
C GLY A 42 -4.96 8.86 11.64
N ARG A 43 -5.29 7.76 12.32
CA ARG A 43 -4.32 6.95 13.08
C ARG A 43 -3.74 5.76 12.31
N LYS A 44 -4.17 5.55 11.07
CA LYS A 44 -3.80 4.36 10.28
C LYS A 44 -2.95 4.77 9.08
N TRP A 45 -1.92 3.97 8.81
CA TRP A 45 -1.16 4.10 7.57
C TRP A 45 -1.88 3.41 6.41
N ARG A 46 -1.72 4.00 5.22
CA ARG A 46 -2.25 3.50 3.96
C ARG A 46 -1.09 3.42 3.00
N ILE A 47 -0.68 2.20 2.68
CA ILE A 47 0.47 1.89 1.83
C ILE A 47 -0.08 1.42 0.49
N PRO A 48 0.30 2.05 -0.64
CA PRO A 48 -0.17 1.62 -1.95
C PRO A 48 0.12 0.14 -2.20
N LYS A 49 -0.88 -0.65 -2.62
CA LYS A 49 -0.72 -2.10 -2.79
C LYS A 49 0.43 -2.49 -3.72
N HIS A 50 0.60 -1.76 -4.84
CA HIS A 50 1.66 -2.02 -5.83
C HIS A 50 3.10 -1.91 -5.29
N LEU A 51 3.30 -1.30 -4.11
CA LEU A 51 4.62 -1.22 -3.44
C LEU A 51 4.89 -2.39 -2.51
N VAL A 52 3.84 -3.11 -2.12
CA VAL A 52 3.88 -4.19 -1.14
C VAL A 52 3.78 -5.54 -1.85
N ASP A 53 2.88 -5.62 -2.83
CA ASP A 53 2.65 -6.81 -3.63
C ASP A 53 2.84 -6.47 -5.11
N PRO A 54 4.02 -6.79 -5.69
CA PRO A 54 4.30 -6.57 -7.10
C PRO A 54 3.61 -7.57 -8.02
N GLN A 55 3.01 -8.66 -7.48
CA GLN A 55 2.21 -9.61 -8.26
C GLN A 55 0.73 -9.29 -8.26
N LEU A 56 0.30 -8.28 -7.49
CA LEU A 56 -1.03 -7.73 -7.59
C LEU A 56 -1.13 -6.91 -8.88
N GLU A 57 -1.42 -7.59 -9.98
CA GLU A 57 -1.90 -6.97 -11.21
C GLU A 57 -3.02 -5.98 -10.83
N PRO A 58 -2.96 -4.71 -11.24
CA PRO A 58 -4.06 -3.80 -10.98
C PRO A 58 -5.29 -4.39 -11.63
N GLU A 59 -6.26 -4.84 -10.83
CA GLU A 59 -7.51 -5.42 -11.33
C GLU A 59 -8.12 -4.45 -12.34
N THR A 60 -7.96 -4.77 -13.63
CA THR A 60 -8.60 -4.06 -14.74
C THR A 60 -10.07 -4.42 -14.68
N VAL A 61 -10.84 -3.67 -13.91
CA VAL A 61 -12.30 -3.76 -13.97
C VAL A 61 -12.71 -3.10 -15.28
N GLU A 62 -12.92 -3.91 -16.32
CA GLU A 62 -13.65 -3.49 -17.51
C GLU A 62 -15.09 -3.18 -17.08
N VAL A 63 -15.39 -1.90 -16.89
CA VAL A 63 -16.76 -1.45 -16.65
C VAL A 63 -17.50 -1.50 -17.98
N THR A 64 -18.47 -2.42 -18.10
CA THR A 64 -19.43 -2.50 -19.21
C THR A 64 -20.41 -1.34 -19.19
#